data_AF-A0A955KN10-F1
#
_entry.id   AF-A0A955KN10-F1
#
_cell.length_a   1.000
_cell.length_b   1.000
_cell.length_c   1.000
_cell.angle_alpha   90.00
_cell.angle_beta   90.00
_cell.angle_gamma   90.00
#
_symmetry.space_group_name_H-M   'P 1'
#
loop_
_entity.id
_entity.type
_entity.pdbx_description
1 polymer ?
#
loop_
_entity_poly.entity_id
_entity_poly.type
_entity_poly.pdbx_seq_one_letter_code
_entity_poly.pdbx_strand_id
1 'polypeptide(L)'
;MPNSFYNYDGSLLPGTLAKAEDVGYQYQSVAAGFELLEAQLARTIRFTPLFTGNAEIPDSLDYTDKLIYLNANGDLDLLDANFGLDVRNQAAPYTLVIADTGNLLRVTGGTVTVPNNATAPFKPGAIIYVLQVGTTKITLSPMAGVTLNTPSSLSTAGNFALIKLTNVGTDEWDISGDLEHFQSIITEGSSPRVLTASDIGKLIRITGASTENIVYIPTDTNADIPIGAEIDLQQEGVGGCTRITAQNGVTIECAKNLEIWSEASQSLWLLRQNESVRLMKVGADKWLARSETQETVRVSTITGTTDYQVRHFDAGSLLRIDNANPVTARIEPYGLLPVPIGTVIHLRQIGAGQITVVPNTSNGVTVNTSDTLKTRAIGSTISLIKIDTNEWDLVGDMEAV
;
A
#
# COMPACT_ATOMS: atom_id res chain seq x y z
N MET A 1 67.22 -25.59 63.35
CA MET A 1 65.84 -25.07 63.25
C MET A 1 65.08 -25.60 64.46
N PRO A 2 64.51 -24.74 65.31
CA PRO A 2 63.77 -25.20 66.49
C PRO A 2 62.53 -25.98 66.01
N ASN A 3 62.27 -27.11 66.65
CA ASN A 3 61.20 -28.03 66.28
C ASN A 3 59.85 -27.40 66.69
N SER A 4 59.14 -26.76 65.76
CA SER A 4 57.86 -26.05 66.00
C SER A 4 56.65 -26.98 66.13
N PHE A 5 56.75 -28.07 66.90
CA PHE A 5 55.68 -29.08 67.04
C PHE A 5 54.77 -28.90 68.26
N TYR A 6 54.70 -27.71 68.84
CA TYR A 6 53.90 -27.49 70.07
C TYR A 6 53.22 -26.13 70.08
N ASN A 7 51.90 -26.10 69.85
CA ASN A 7 51.03 -25.01 70.32
C ASN A 7 50.72 -25.26 71.82
N TYR A 8 51.69 -24.99 72.69
CA TYR A 8 51.46 -25.05 74.13
C TYR A 8 51.94 -23.76 74.79
N ASP A 9 50.99 -22.89 75.14
CA ASP A 9 51.26 -21.57 75.76
C ASP A 9 51.33 -21.64 77.31
N GLY A 10 51.42 -22.84 77.89
CA GLY A 10 51.56 -23.05 79.33
C GLY A 10 53.01 -23.19 79.79
N SER A 11 53.29 -22.86 81.06
CA SER A 11 54.62 -23.06 81.65
C SER A 11 54.87 -24.55 81.92
N LEU A 12 55.76 -25.18 81.15
CA LEU A 12 56.14 -26.58 81.37
C LEU A 12 57.01 -26.72 82.62
N LEU A 13 56.59 -27.54 83.57
CA LEU A 13 57.37 -27.85 84.78
C LEU A 13 58.37 -28.99 84.49
N PRO A 14 59.59 -28.97 85.08
CA PRO A 14 60.56 -30.04 84.90
C PRO A 14 59.98 -31.43 85.25
N GLY A 15 60.07 -32.37 84.32
CA GLY A 15 59.57 -33.74 84.48
C GLY A 15 58.15 -34.00 83.96
N THR A 16 57.46 -32.99 83.40
CA THR A 16 56.15 -33.18 82.77
C THR A 16 56.26 -33.76 81.35
N LEU A 17 55.32 -34.64 80.99
CA LEU A 17 55.19 -35.20 79.64
C LEU A 17 54.24 -34.33 78.82
N ALA A 18 54.71 -33.81 77.67
CA ALA A 18 53.89 -33.10 76.70
C ALA A 18 53.77 -33.93 75.41
N LYS A 19 52.54 -34.12 74.93
CA LYS A 19 52.27 -34.80 73.66
C LYS A 19 52.43 -33.78 72.51
N ALA A 20 53.21 -34.13 71.49
CA ALA A 20 53.27 -33.35 70.25
C ALA A 20 51.96 -33.54 69.47
N GLU A 21 51.38 -32.45 68.98
CA GLU A 21 50.29 -32.49 68.00
C GLU A 21 50.83 -32.06 66.64
N ASP A 22 50.29 -32.67 65.58
CA ASP A 22 50.71 -32.36 64.22
C ASP A 22 50.24 -30.95 63.85
N VAL A 23 51.17 -30.10 63.41
CA VAL A 23 50.92 -28.69 63.02
C VAL A 23 50.08 -28.59 61.74
N GLY A 24 49.79 -29.74 61.09
CA GLY A 24 49.01 -29.84 59.86
C GLY A 24 47.69 -29.06 59.86
N TYR A 25 47.01 -28.91 60.99
CA TYR A 25 45.76 -28.14 61.08
C TYR A 25 45.93 -26.63 60.80
N GLN A 26 47.05 -26.03 61.21
CA GLN A 26 47.29 -24.61 60.94
C GLN A 26 47.65 -24.37 59.47
N TYR A 27 48.44 -25.26 58.86
CA TYR A 27 48.77 -25.17 57.44
C TYR A 27 47.59 -25.51 56.52
N GLN A 28 46.64 -26.34 56.97
CA GLN A 28 45.38 -26.56 56.25
C GLN A 28 44.55 -25.28 56.13
N SER A 29 44.50 -24.46 57.18
CA SER A 29 43.80 -23.17 57.13
C SER A 29 44.47 -22.18 56.17
N VAL A 30 45.80 -22.20 56.11
CA VAL A 30 46.59 -21.40 55.16
C VAL A 30 46.40 -21.90 53.73
N ALA A 31 46.43 -23.21 53.51
CA ALA A 31 46.17 -23.82 52.20
C ALA A 31 44.74 -23.53 51.70
N ALA A 32 43.73 -23.69 52.57
CA ALA A 32 42.36 -23.30 52.25
C ALA A 32 42.24 -21.81 51.95
N GLY A 33 42.99 -20.96 52.66
CA GLY A 33 43.07 -19.52 52.37
C GLY A 33 43.63 -19.22 50.98
N PHE A 34 44.68 -19.94 50.55
CA PHE A 34 45.24 -19.80 49.20
C PHE A 34 44.29 -20.32 48.12
N GLU A 35 43.59 -21.43 48.34
CA GLU A 35 42.57 -21.93 47.41
C GLU A 35 41.41 -20.95 47.27
N LEU A 36 40.96 -20.33 48.36
CA LEU A 36 39.94 -19.28 48.33
C LEU A 36 40.42 -18.03 47.58
N LEU A 37 41.69 -17.65 47.76
CA LEU A 37 42.28 -16.51 47.06
C LEU A 37 42.42 -16.79 45.55
N GLU A 38 42.83 -17.99 45.16
CA GLU A 38 42.89 -18.41 43.75
C GLU A 38 41.49 -18.44 43.12
N ALA A 39 40.50 -18.96 43.84
CA ALA A 39 39.10 -18.95 43.41
C ALA A 39 38.57 -17.51 43.24
N GLN A 40 38.99 -16.58 44.11
CA GLN A 40 38.62 -15.16 44.01
C GLN A 40 39.33 -14.46 42.83
N LEU A 41 40.62 -14.75 42.62
CA LEU A 41 41.40 -14.24 41.48
C LEU A 41 40.84 -14.72 40.13
N ALA A 42 40.33 -15.94 40.07
CA ALA A 42 39.66 -16.48 38.88
C ALA A 42 38.30 -15.81 38.58
N ARG A 43 37.72 -15.12 39.57
CA ARG A 43 36.45 -14.39 39.47
C ARG A 43 36.63 -12.88 39.27
N THR A 44 37.86 -12.39 39.12
CA THR A 44 38.17 -10.97 38.98
C THR A 44 38.53 -10.62 37.53
N ILE A 45 37.99 -9.50 37.01
CA ILE A 45 38.37 -8.94 35.72
C ILE A 45 39.74 -8.26 35.86
N ARG A 46 40.74 -8.65 35.05
CA ARG A 46 42.08 -8.04 35.07
C ARG A 46 42.16 -6.88 34.09
N PHE A 47 42.41 -5.67 34.62
CA PHE A 47 42.71 -4.50 33.79
C PHE A 47 44.19 -4.47 33.42
N THR A 48 44.50 -3.88 32.27
CA THR A 48 45.89 -3.62 31.90
C THR A 48 46.48 -2.55 32.82
N PRO A 49 47.82 -2.52 33.03
CA PRO A 49 48.47 -1.48 33.82
C PRO A 49 48.29 -0.05 33.27
N LEU A 50 47.70 0.09 32.08
CA LEU A 50 47.46 1.34 31.37
C LEU A 50 45.98 1.77 31.42
N PHE A 51 45.13 1.07 32.19
CA PHE A 51 43.74 1.50 32.38
C PHE A 51 43.69 2.79 33.21
N THR A 52 43.08 3.84 32.67
CA THR A 52 43.03 5.17 33.29
C THR A 52 41.66 5.56 33.82
N GLY A 53 40.62 4.75 33.56
CA GLY A 53 39.26 4.99 34.05
C GLY A 53 39.05 4.48 35.48
N ASN A 54 37.87 4.75 36.04
CA ASN A 54 37.46 4.15 37.30
C ASN A 54 37.21 2.65 37.13
N ALA A 55 37.87 1.83 37.94
CA ALA A 55 37.78 0.38 37.91
C ALA A 55 36.82 -0.18 38.98
N GLU A 56 36.22 0.69 39.80
CA GLU A 56 35.27 0.31 40.84
C GLU A 56 33.84 0.46 40.35
N ILE A 57 33.07 -0.63 40.40
CA ILE A 57 31.62 -0.57 40.24
C ILE A 57 31.02 -0.36 41.64
N PRO A 58 30.22 0.70 41.88
CA PRO A 58 29.73 1.01 43.21
C PRO A 58 28.88 -0.11 43.83
N ASP A 59 29.24 -0.56 45.04
CA ASP A 59 28.56 -1.62 45.83
C ASP A 59 27.07 -1.33 46.12
N SER A 60 26.61 -0.09 45.91
CA SER A 60 25.24 0.32 46.12
C SER A 60 24.29 0.02 44.95
N LEU A 61 24.78 -0.55 43.85
CA LEU A 61 24.00 -0.81 42.64
C LEU A 61 23.44 -2.25 42.61
N ASP A 62 22.26 -2.41 42.01
CA ASP A 62 21.71 -3.73 41.72
C ASP A 62 22.43 -4.34 40.51
N TYR A 63 23.07 -5.48 40.73
CA TYR A 63 23.85 -6.22 39.73
C TYR A 63 23.02 -7.26 38.96
N THR A 64 21.74 -7.43 39.32
CA THR A 64 20.85 -8.40 38.67
C THR A 64 20.65 -8.02 37.21
N ASP A 65 20.86 -8.98 36.30
CA ASP A 65 20.75 -8.81 34.85
C ASP A 65 21.49 -7.57 34.32
N LYS A 66 22.74 -7.38 34.75
CA LYS A 66 23.65 -6.34 34.22
C LYS A 66 24.84 -6.95 33.49
N LEU A 67 25.30 -6.28 32.44
CA LEU A 67 26.58 -6.49 31.80
C LEU A 67 27.58 -5.43 32.25
N ILE A 68 28.85 -5.79 32.36
CA ILE A 68 29.93 -4.85 32.62
C ILE A 68 30.42 -4.32 31.27
N TYR A 69 30.47 -3.01 31.12
CA TYR A 69 30.99 -2.36 29.92
C TYR A 69 31.89 -1.17 30.28
N LEU A 70 32.64 -0.67 29.29
CA LEU A 70 33.38 0.59 29.42
C LEU A 70 32.52 1.71 28.83
N ASN A 71 32.22 2.72 29.63
CA ASN A 71 31.43 3.87 29.19
C ASN A 71 32.26 4.83 28.32
N ALA A 72 31.61 5.87 27.78
CA ALA A 72 32.24 6.84 26.89
C ALA A 72 33.37 7.65 27.55
N ASN A 73 33.44 7.69 28.89
CA ASN A 73 34.50 8.34 29.65
C ASN A 73 35.67 7.39 29.94
N GLY A 74 35.57 6.12 29.54
CA GLY A 74 36.59 5.10 29.78
C GLY A 74 36.49 4.41 31.14
N ASP A 75 35.43 4.66 31.90
CA ASP A 75 35.18 4.05 33.21
C ASP A 75 34.40 2.74 33.07
N LEU A 76 34.59 1.81 34.02
CA LEU A 76 33.69 0.66 34.15
C LEU A 76 32.31 1.11 34.60
N ASP A 77 31.29 0.55 33.95
CA ASP A 77 29.90 0.83 34.25
C ASP A 77 29.03 -0.40 34.01
N LEU A 78 27.78 -0.35 34.50
CA LEU A 78 26.79 -1.41 34.34
C LEU A 78 25.80 -1.07 33.23
N LEU A 79 25.66 -1.97 32.27
CA LEU A 79 24.64 -1.91 31.23
C LEU A 79 23.52 -2.89 31.60
N ASP A 80 22.26 -2.52 31.40
CA ASP A 80 21.16 -3.48 31.47
C ASP A 80 21.38 -4.64 30.50
N ALA A 81 21.41 -5.87 31.01
CA ALA A 81 21.43 -7.11 30.22
C ALA A 81 20.03 -7.46 29.67
N ASN A 82 19.02 -6.65 29.98
CA ASN A 82 17.71 -6.75 29.36
C ASN A 82 17.77 -6.14 27.95
N PHE A 83 18.17 -6.96 26.98
CA PHE A 83 18.18 -6.61 25.55
C PHE A 83 16.78 -6.60 24.91
N GLY A 84 15.72 -6.61 25.71
CA GLY A 84 14.35 -6.50 25.24
C GLY A 84 14.05 -5.12 24.66
N LEU A 85 13.02 -5.06 23.82
CA LEU A 85 12.44 -3.79 23.39
C LEU A 85 11.56 -3.26 24.52
N ASP A 86 11.80 -2.04 25.02
CA ASP A 86 10.85 -1.43 25.95
C ASP A 86 9.55 -1.10 25.23
N VAL A 87 8.42 -1.34 25.90
CA VAL A 87 7.09 -1.01 25.40
C VAL A 87 6.59 0.26 26.07
N ARG A 88 6.38 1.32 25.28
CA ARG A 88 5.91 2.63 25.76
C ARG A 88 4.57 2.98 25.14
N ASN A 89 3.57 3.29 25.96
CA ASN A 89 2.27 3.76 25.48
C ASN A 89 2.31 5.28 25.30
N GLN A 90 1.90 5.78 24.14
CA GLN A 90 1.87 7.20 23.81
C GLN A 90 0.50 7.61 23.26
N ALA A 91 0.14 8.88 23.45
CA ALA A 91 -1.05 9.48 22.83
C ALA A 91 -0.61 10.46 21.74
N ALA A 92 -1.37 10.55 20.64
CA ALA A 92 -1.11 11.54 19.61
C ALA A 92 -1.74 12.91 19.95
N PRO A 93 -1.23 14.03 19.39
CA PRO A 93 -0.02 14.11 18.57
C PRO A 93 1.24 13.81 19.38
N TYR A 94 2.19 13.08 18.79
CA TYR A 94 3.43 12.69 19.46
C TYR A 94 4.63 13.04 18.58
N THR A 95 5.63 13.75 19.12
CA THR A 95 6.89 13.99 18.42
C THR A 95 7.93 13.03 18.95
N LEU A 96 8.61 12.29 18.07
CA LEU A 96 9.65 11.33 18.46
C LEU A 96 10.78 12.03 19.22
N VAL A 97 11.32 11.35 20.22
CA VAL A 97 12.47 11.82 21.01
C VAL A 97 13.60 10.79 20.97
N ILE A 98 14.83 11.22 21.25
CA ILE A 98 16.03 10.35 21.22
C ILE A 98 15.82 9.09 22.07
N ALA A 99 15.13 9.23 23.20
CA ALA A 99 14.83 8.13 24.12
C ALA A 99 13.95 7.03 23.50
N ASP A 100 13.28 7.25 22.37
CA ASP A 100 12.44 6.25 21.71
C ASP A 100 13.26 5.25 20.88
N THR A 101 14.55 5.55 20.64
CA THR A 101 15.46 4.67 19.93
C THR A 101 15.51 3.30 20.60
N GLY A 102 15.34 2.25 19.80
CA GLY A 102 15.36 0.87 20.25
C GLY A 102 14.07 0.39 20.92
N ASN A 103 12.99 1.18 20.91
CA ASN A 103 11.76 0.87 21.66
C ASN A 103 10.53 0.68 20.77
N LEU A 104 9.50 0.06 21.35
CA LEU A 104 8.16 -0.07 20.78
C LEU A 104 7.23 0.99 21.35
N LEU A 105 6.80 1.92 20.51
CA LEU A 105 5.78 2.92 20.83
C LEU A 105 4.39 2.40 20.45
N ARG A 106 3.51 2.21 21.43
CA ARG A 106 2.10 1.88 21.24
C ARG A 106 1.29 3.18 21.24
N VAL A 107 0.89 3.65 20.05
CA VAL A 107 0.23 4.95 19.89
C VAL A 107 -1.26 4.77 19.60
N THR A 108 -2.11 5.55 20.28
CA THR A 108 -3.58 5.45 20.16
C THR A 108 -4.15 5.89 18.81
N GLY A 109 -3.35 6.45 17.91
CA GLY A 109 -3.78 6.95 16.60
C GLY A 109 -3.68 8.47 16.49
N GLY A 110 -3.51 9.01 15.27
CA GLY A 110 -3.25 10.44 15.01
C GLY A 110 -1.84 10.71 14.49
N THR A 111 -1.36 11.95 14.59
CA THR A 111 -0.07 12.33 14.00
C THR A 111 1.12 11.92 14.88
N VAL A 112 2.12 11.28 14.27
CA VAL A 112 3.45 11.06 14.86
C VAL A 112 4.46 11.86 14.06
N THR A 113 5.11 12.82 14.70
CA THR A 113 6.04 13.75 14.07
C THR A 113 7.48 13.23 14.16
N VAL A 114 8.15 13.14 13.01
CA VAL A 114 9.59 12.86 12.94
C VAL A 114 10.34 14.18 13.02
N PRO A 115 11.13 14.43 14.09
CA PRO A 115 11.83 15.68 14.26
C PRO A 115 13.03 15.83 13.31
N ASN A 116 13.47 17.07 13.10
CA ASN A 116 14.72 17.34 12.41
C ASN A 116 15.92 17.11 13.35
N ASN A 117 17.09 16.90 12.75
CA ASN A 117 18.33 16.59 13.44
C ASN A 117 18.79 17.73 14.36
N ALA A 118 18.39 18.98 14.08
CA ALA A 118 18.69 20.13 14.91
C ALA A 118 17.93 20.10 16.25
N THR A 119 16.72 19.57 16.31
CA THR A 119 15.93 19.46 17.54
C THR A 119 16.12 18.13 18.26
N ALA A 120 16.29 17.03 17.52
CA ALA A 120 16.54 15.70 18.07
C ALA A 120 17.54 14.94 17.19
N PRO A 121 18.85 15.01 17.49
CA PRO A 121 19.89 14.35 16.70
C PRO A 121 19.92 12.84 16.93
N PHE A 122 19.08 12.10 16.19
CA PHE A 122 19.17 10.64 16.12
C PHE A 122 20.44 10.22 15.38
N LYS A 123 21.10 9.16 15.86
CA LYS A 123 22.27 8.60 15.17
C LYS A 123 21.81 7.79 13.95
N PRO A 124 22.55 7.79 12.82
CA PRO A 124 22.34 6.83 11.75
C PRO A 124 22.33 5.40 12.29
N GLY A 125 21.35 4.61 11.85
CA GLY A 125 21.04 3.28 12.37
C GLY A 125 20.06 3.26 13.54
N ALA A 126 19.58 4.40 14.04
CA ALA A 126 18.51 4.44 15.04
C ALA A 126 17.23 3.79 14.48
N ILE A 127 16.65 2.87 15.26
CA ILE A 127 15.42 2.15 14.91
C ILE A 127 14.34 2.48 15.93
N ILE A 128 13.13 2.78 15.46
CA ILE A 128 11.95 3.01 16.31
C ILE A 128 10.79 2.18 15.74
N TYR A 129 10.11 1.44 16.60
CA TYR A 129 8.90 0.72 16.23
C TYR A 129 7.67 1.48 16.71
N VAL A 130 6.66 1.60 15.85
CA VAL A 130 5.38 2.26 16.17
C VAL A 130 4.25 1.30 15.85
N LEU A 131 3.47 0.95 16.88
CA LEU A 131 2.28 0.11 16.78
C LEU A 131 1.03 0.95 17.00
N GLN A 132 0.08 0.88 16.07
CA GLN A 132 -1.25 1.47 16.28
C GLN A 132 -2.07 0.62 17.23
N VAL A 133 -2.63 1.24 18.28
CA VAL A 133 -3.51 0.54 19.24
C VAL A 133 -4.93 1.10 19.32
N GLY A 134 -5.22 2.19 18.60
CA GLY A 134 -6.57 2.73 18.52
C GLY A 134 -7.17 2.67 17.11
N THR A 135 -8.40 3.15 16.98
CA THR A 135 -9.17 3.08 15.74
C THR A 135 -8.78 4.14 14.70
N THR A 136 -8.13 5.21 15.13
CA THR A 136 -7.63 6.27 14.23
C THR A 136 -6.27 5.86 13.69
N LYS A 137 -6.06 6.01 12.38
CA LYS A 137 -4.77 5.71 11.76
C LYS A 137 -3.67 6.60 12.33
N ILE A 138 -2.47 6.06 12.44
CA ILE A 138 -1.27 6.85 12.68
C ILE A 138 -0.81 7.40 11.35
N THR A 139 -0.54 8.70 11.29
CA THR A 139 0.08 9.35 10.12
C THR A 139 1.41 9.95 10.53
N LEU A 140 2.48 9.52 9.86
CA LEU A 140 3.81 10.09 10.04
C LEU A 140 3.87 11.48 9.40
N SER A 141 4.42 12.44 10.14
CA SER A 141 4.58 13.82 9.69
C SER A 141 6.04 14.25 9.86
N PRO A 142 6.80 14.46 8.77
CA PRO A 142 8.15 15.00 8.88
C PRO A 142 8.11 16.49 9.28
N MET A 143 9.01 16.91 10.17
CA MET A 143 9.33 18.33 10.31
C MET A 143 10.02 18.88 9.05
N ALA A 144 10.05 20.20 8.90
CA ALA A 144 10.68 20.85 7.75
C ALA A 144 12.13 20.40 7.56
N GLY A 145 12.45 19.94 6.34
CA GLY A 145 13.77 19.43 5.95
C GLY A 145 13.95 17.91 6.12
N VAL A 146 13.01 17.21 6.77
CA VAL A 146 13.07 15.76 6.96
C VAL A 146 12.46 15.01 5.77
N THR A 147 13.20 14.03 5.26
CA THR A 147 12.76 13.11 4.19
C THR A 147 12.38 11.76 4.78
N LEU A 148 11.18 11.27 4.45
CA LEU A 148 10.71 9.92 4.81
C LEU A 148 10.54 9.07 3.55
N ASN A 149 11.37 8.04 3.38
CA ASN A 149 11.29 7.10 2.29
C ASN A 149 10.32 5.97 2.67
N THR A 150 9.26 5.75 1.88
CA THR A 150 8.24 4.74 2.16
C THR A 150 7.91 3.92 0.91
N PRO A 151 7.65 2.59 1.03
CA PRO A 151 7.23 1.76 -0.10
C PRO A 151 5.78 1.98 -0.54
N SER A 152 4.92 2.65 0.26
CA SER A 152 3.51 2.85 -0.10
C SER A 152 2.90 4.17 0.38
N SER A 153 2.87 4.40 1.70
CA SER A 153 2.22 5.58 2.30
C SER A 153 2.90 6.00 3.61
N LEU A 154 2.49 7.14 4.17
CA LEU A 154 2.94 7.61 5.50
C LEU A 154 1.96 7.25 6.62
N SER A 155 0.95 6.44 6.34
CA SER A 155 -0.05 6.03 7.32
C SER A 155 0.03 4.53 7.60
N THR A 156 -0.28 4.13 8.82
CA THR A 156 -0.45 2.72 9.19
C THR A 156 -1.68 2.12 8.50
N ALA A 157 -1.64 0.81 8.19
CA ALA A 157 -2.72 0.12 7.50
C ALA A 157 -4.05 0.09 8.29
N GLY A 158 -3.98 0.11 9.62
CA GLY A 158 -5.14 0.08 10.50
C GLY A 158 -4.76 -0.27 11.94
N ASN A 159 -5.77 -0.65 12.73
CA ASN A 159 -5.53 -1.04 14.13
C ASN A 159 -4.57 -2.23 14.21
N PHE A 160 -3.63 -2.20 15.16
CA PHE A 160 -2.54 -3.17 15.33
C PHE A 160 -1.51 -3.24 14.19
N ALA A 161 -1.52 -2.31 13.24
CA ALA A 161 -0.44 -2.19 12.26
C ALA A 161 0.87 -1.75 12.94
N LEU A 162 1.96 -2.47 12.65
CA LEU A 162 3.30 -2.18 13.14
C LEU A 162 4.16 -1.60 12.01
N ILE A 163 4.71 -0.41 12.23
CA ILE A 163 5.67 0.22 11.33
C ILE A 163 7.02 0.42 12.02
N LYS A 164 8.09 0.40 11.22
CA LYS A 164 9.47 0.58 11.65
C LYS A 164 10.06 1.78 10.94
N LEU A 165 10.64 2.69 11.71
CA LEU A 165 11.38 3.84 11.25
C LEU A 165 12.87 3.58 11.46
N THR A 166 13.68 3.73 10.41
CA THR A 166 15.14 3.56 10.47
C THR A 166 15.81 4.86 10.03
N ASN A 167 16.59 5.50 10.89
CA ASN A 167 17.37 6.68 10.50
C ASN A 167 18.55 6.23 9.63
N VAL A 168 18.63 6.75 8.40
CA VAL A 168 19.69 6.36 7.44
C VAL A 168 20.70 7.48 7.19
N GLY A 169 20.38 8.71 7.62
CA GLY A 169 21.24 9.87 7.49
C GLY A 169 20.71 11.07 8.25
N THR A 170 21.38 12.21 8.08
CA THR A 170 20.90 13.49 8.60
C THR A 170 19.56 13.81 7.95
N ASP A 171 18.51 13.98 8.77
CA ASP A 171 17.16 14.29 8.31
C ASP A 171 16.56 13.27 7.31
N GLU A 172 17.05 12.02 7.29
CA GLU A 172 16.61 11.00 6.34
C GLU A 172 16.24 9.69 7.05
N TRP A 173 15.04 9.17 6.74
CA TRP A 173 14.48 7.97 7.37
C TRP A 173 13.83 7.02 6.38
N ASP A 174 14.09 5.73 6.53
CA ASP A 174 13.40 4.66 5.81
C ASP A 174 12.27 4.09 6.68
N ILE A 175 11.08 4.00 6.09
CA ILE A 175 9.86 3.51 6.70
C ILE A 175 9.49 2.17 6.09
N SER A 176 9.16 1.19 6.94
CA SER A 176 8.76 -0.15 6.52
C SER A 176 7.72 -0.74 7.47
N GLY A 177 7.09 -1.86 7.09
CA GLY A 177 6.11 -2.57 7.91
C GLY A 177 4.69 -2.48 7.34
N ASP A 178 3.70 -2.57 8.22
CA ASP A 178 2.27 -2.60 7.89
C ASP A 178 1.74 -1.20 7.57
N LEU A 179 2.30 -0.61 6.53
CA LEU A 179 1.85 0.66 5.98
C LEU A 179 0.54 0.42 5.25
N GLU A 180 -0.31 1.44 5.21
CA GLU A 180 -1.47 1.43 4.33
C GLU A 180 -0.98 1.18 2.92
N HIS A 181 -1.32 -0.01 2.42
CA HIS A 181 -1.18 -0.37 1.03
C HIS A 181 -2.50 0.03 0.38
N PHE A 182 -2.42 0.89 -0.61
CA PHE A 182 -3.58 1.27 -1.37
C PHE A 182 -3.96 0.06 -2.25
N GLN A 183 -4.80 -0.80 -1.69
CA GLN A 183 -5.71 -1.63 -2.45
C GLN A 183 -7.10 -1.44 -1.86
N SER A 184 -8.01 -0.93 -2.69
CA SER A 184 -9.46 -0.86 -2.48
C SER A 184 -9.97 0.02 -1.33
N ILE A 185 -9.74 1.34 -1.39
CA ILE A 185 -10.70 2.29 -0.80
C ILE A 185 -11.68 2.69 -1.90
N ILE A 186 -12.88 2.09 -1.86
CA ILE A 186 -14.03 2.47 -2.69
C ILE A 186 -14.42 3.89 -2.28
N THR A 187 -14.14 4.87 -3.14
CA THR A 187 -14.73 6.20 -3.04
C THR A 187 -15.83 6.28 -4.09
N GLU A 188 -17.09 6.31 -3.66
CA GLU A 188 -18.22 6.60 -4.55
C GLU A 188 -18.04 8.03 -5.09
N GLY A 189 -17.70 8.17 -6.36
CA GLY A 189 -17.54 9.47 -7.01
C GLY A 189 -18.87 10.02 -7.51
N SER A 190 -19.22 11.25 -7.13
CA SER A 190 -20.21 12.05 -7.86
C SER A 190 -19.54 12.78 -9.03
N SER A 191 -20.27 12.92 -10.13
CA SER A 191 -19.82 13.64 -11.33
C SER A 191 -20.01 15.16 -11.17
N PRO A 192 -19.05 16.02 -11.57
CA PRO A 192 -17.70 15.69 -12.03
C PRO A 192 -16.72 15.43 -10.87
N ARG A 193 -15.77 14.51 -11.07
CA ARG A 193 -14.68 14.21 -10.13
C ARG A 193 -13.34 14.67 -10.71
N VAL A 194 -12.45 15.23 -9.89
CA VAL A 194 -11.06 15.51 -10.27
C VAL A 194 -10.15 14.57 -9.47
N LEU A 195 -9.21 13.89 -10.13
CA LEU A 195 -8.26 13.02 -9.43
C LEU A 195 -7.33 13.87 -8.55
N THR A 196 -6.94 13.35 -7.40
CA THR A 196 -6.05 14.01 -6.44
C THR A 196 -4.97 13.05 -5.94
N ALA A 197 -3.95 13.56 -5.24
CA ALA A 197 -2.97 12.71 -4.57
C ALA A 197 -3.59 11.74 -3.55
N SER A 198 -4.80 12.04 -3.05
CA SER A 198 -5.53 11.12 -2.17
C SER A 198 -6.07 9.89 -2.90
N ASP A 199 -6.07 9.86 -4.24
CA ASP A 199 -6.61 8.77 -5.04
C ASP A 199 -5.57 7.71 -5.43
N ILE A 200 -4.31 7.97 -5.15
CA ILE A 200 -3.20 7.11 -5.52
C ILE A 200 -3.40 5.71 -4.91
N GLY A 201 -3.28 4.70 -5.77
CA GLY A 201 -3.45 3.27 -5.53
C GLY A 201 -4.89 2.85 -5.17
N LYS A 202 -5.88 3.73 -5.34
CA LYS A 202 -7.28 3.38 -5.08
C LYS A 202 -7.98 2.88 -6.34
N LEU A 203 -8.95 1.99 -6.11
CA LEU A 203 -10.04 1.72 -7.06
C LEU A 203 -11.18 2.70 -6.79
N ILE A 204 -11.43 3.62 -7.72
CA ILE A 204 -12.54 4.55 -7.66
C ILE A 204 -13.70 3.97 -8.45
N ARG A 205 -14.81 3.69 -7.76
CA ARG A 205 -16.04 3.24 -8.41
C ARG A 205 -16.96 4.44 -8.68
N ILE A 206 -17.29 4.63 -9.95
CA ILE A 206 -18.14 5.72 -10.40
C ILE A 206 -19.58 5.19 -10.44
N THR A 207 -20.37 5.58 -9.43
CA THR A 207 -21.73 5.07 -9.17
C THR A 207 -22.84 6.02 -9.63
N GLY A 208 -22.48 7.21 -10.13
CA GLY A 208 -23.44 8.24 -10.54
C GLY A 208 -24.46 7.75 -11.57
N ALA A 209 -25.72 8.14 -11.41
CA ALA A 209 -26.83 7.77 -12.29
C ALA A 209 -26.97 8.63 -13.56
N SER A 210 -26.02 9.54 -13.79
CA SER A 210 -26.02 10.43 -14.97
C SER A 210 -25.86 9.66 -16.27
N THR A 211 -26.34 10.24 -17.38
CA THR A 211 -26.12 9.69 -18.73
C THR A 211 -24.64 9.59 -19.09
N GLU A 212 -23.83 10.52 -18.59
CA GLU A 212 -22.37 10.52 -18.65
C GLU A 212 -21.83 11.01 -17.30
N ASN A 213 -20.96 10.21 -16.66
CA ASN A 213 -20.17 10.62 -15.51
C ASN A 213 -18.79 11.09 -15.99
N ILE A 214 -18.22 12.14 -15.40
CA ILE A 214 -16.95 12.70 -15.85
C ILE A 214 -15.90 12.61 -14.74
N VAL A 215 -14.73 12.08 -15.09
CA VAL A 215 -13.52 12.07 -14.26
C VAL A 215 -12.43 12.86 -14.97
N TYR A 216 -11.93 13.90 -14.32
CA TYR A 216 -10.85 14.75 -14.81
C TYR A 216 -9.49 14.26 -14.29
N ILE A 217 -8.55 14.09 -15.21
CA ILE A 217 -7.14 13.92 -14.88
C ILE A 217 -6.53 15.32 -14.72
N PRO A 218 -6.01 15.67 -13.52
CA PRO A 218 -5.48 16.99 -13.22
C PRO A 218 -4.14 17.24 -13.91
N THR A 219 -3.79 18.52 -14.06
CA THR A 219 -2.39 18.92 -14.29
C THR A 219 -1.57 18.78 -13.01
N ASP A 220 -0.25 18.66 -13.15
CA ASP A 220 0.69 18.58 -12.01
C ASP A 220 0.65 19.84 -11.13
N THR A 221 0.23 20.98 -11.70
CA THR A 221 0.05 22.23 -10.94
C THR A 221 -1.19 22.19 -10.02
N ASN A 222 -2.19 21.38 -10.37
CA ASN A 222 -3.46 21.30 -9.67
C ASN A 222 -3.53 20.11 -8.70
N ALA A 223 -2.75 19.06 -8.92
CA ALA A 223 -2.61 17.93 -8.02
C ALA A 223 -1.20 17.34 -8.10
N ASP A 224 -0.53 17.25 -6.95
CA ASP A 224 0.85 16.73 -6.84
C ASP A 224 0.83 15.18 -6.84
N ILE A 225 0.44 14.58 -7.96
CA ILE A 225 0.43 13.13 -8.16
C ILE A 225 1.80 12.70 -8.72
N PRO A 226 2.62 11.95 -7.96
CA PRO A 226 3.97 11.61 -8.37
C PRO A 226 4.00 10.65 -9.57
N ILE A 227 5.08 10.72 -10.35
CA ILE A 227 5.36 9.76 -11.42
C ILE A 227 5.48 8.36 -10.81
N GLY A 228 4.87 7.37 -11.46
CA GLY A 228 4.73 6.00 -10.96
C GLY A 228 3.46 5.75 -10.15
N ALA A 229 2.69 6.80 -9.82
CA ALA A 229 1.38 6.61 -9.20
C ALA A 229 0.43 5.85 -10.13
N GLU A 230 -0.31 4.91 -9.56
CA GLU A 230 -1.37 4.16 -10.24
C GLU A 230 -2.73 4.51 -9.64
N ILE A 231 -3.77 4.59 -10.45
CA ILE A 231 -5.16 4.83 -10.02
C ILE A 231 -6.08 3.97 -10.87
N ASP A 232 -6.90 3.13 -10.24
CA ASP A 232 -7.88 2.30 -10.94
C ASP A 232 -9.24 2.98 -10.93
N LEU A 233 -9.92 3.01 -12.07
CA LEU A 233 -11.26 3.56 -12.22
C LEU A 233 -12.19 2.44 -12.70
N GLN A 234 -13.39 2.37 -12.15
CA GLN A 234 -14.42 1.42 -12.57
C GLN A 234 -15.79 2.07 -12.70
N GLN A 235 -16.51 1.77 -13.77
CA GLN A 235 -17.92 2.13 -13.90
C GLN A 235 -18.77 1.13 -13.10
N GLU A 236 -19.59 1.57 -12.15
CA GLU A 236 -20.46 0.68 -11.36
C GLU A 236 -21.92 1.16 -11.29
N GLY A 237 -22.18 2.44 -11.59
CA GLY A 237 -23.51 3.04 -11.49
C GLY A 237 -24.53 2.56 -12.52
N VAL A 238 -25.80 2.88 -12.26
CA VAL A 238 -26.91 2.76 -13.24
C VAL A 238 -26.82 3.80 -14.38
N GLY A 239 -25.87 4.73 -14.30
CA GLY A 239 -25.57 5.71 -15.34
C GLY A 239 -24.96 5.10 -16.60
N GLY A 240 -25.01 5.85 -17.70
CA GLY A 240 -24.73 5.33 -19.04
C GLY A 240 -23.26 4.99 -19.29
N CYS A 241 -22.34 5.90 -18.96
CA CYS A 241 -20.91 5.73 -19.17
C CYS A 241 -20.08 6.59 -18.21
N THR A 242 -18.78 6.29 -18.08
CA THR A 242 -17.80 7.15 -17.41
C THR A 242 -16.78 7.65 -18.42
N ARG A 243 -16.79 8.95 -18.70
CA ARG A 243 -15.75 9.61 -19.47
C ARG A 243 -14.59 10.02 -18.55
N ILE A 244 -13.40 9.57 -18.90
CA ILE A 244 -12.13 9.98 -18.29
C ILE A 244 -11.48 10.95 -19.26
N THR A 245 -11.22 12.16 -18.81
CA THR A 245 -10.78 13.25 -19.69
C THR A 245 -9.63 14.04 -19.08
N ALA A 246 -8.63 14.36 -19.89
CA ALA A 246 -7.51 15.19 -19.48
C ALA A 246 -7.92 16.66 -19.31
N GLN A 247 -7.44 17.32 -18.25
CA GLN A 247 -7.44 18.78 -18.21
C GLN A 247 -6.48 19.36 -19.27
N ASN A 248 -6.68 20.62 -19.63
CA ASN A 248 -5.87 21.29 -20.65
C ASN A 248 -4.36 21.21 -20.30
N GLY A 249 -3.55 20.71 -21.23
CA GLY A 249 -2.11 20.48 -21.04
C GLY A 249 -1.73 19.06 -20.61
N VAL A 250 -2.70 18.23 -20.20
CA VAL A 250 -2.47 16.82 -19.86
C VAL A 250 -2.59 15.93 -21.09
N THR A 251 -1.69 14.97 -21.23
CA THR A 251 -1.72 13.94 -22.28
C THR A 251 -2.01 12.58 -21.68
N ILE A 252 -2.92 11.82 -22.30
CA ILE A 252 -3.17 10.41 -21.96
C ILE A 252 -2.74 9.55 -23.14
N GLU A 253 -1.87 8.57 -22.88
CA GLU A 253 -1.49 7.55 -23.84
C GLU A 253 -2.27 6.27 -23.54
N CYS A 254 -2.82 5.60 -24.55
CA CYS A 254 -3.44 4.28 -24.39
C CYS A 254 -3.20 3.43 -25.63
N ALA A 255 -3.37 2.12 -25.52
CA ALA A 255 -3.39 1.26 -26.69
C ALA A 255 -4.65 1.58 -27.52
N LYS A 256 -4.52 1.71 -28.84
CA LYS A 256 -5.63 2.14 -29.73
C LYS A 256 -6.87 1.22 -29.72
N ASN A 257 -6.74 0.02 -29.16
CA ASN A 257 -7.79 -0.98 -29.01
C ASN A 257 -8.48 -0.94 -27.63
N LEU A 258 -8.06 -0.04 -26.74
CA LEU A 258 -8.66 0.16 -25.43
C LEU A 258 -9.80 1.18 -25.55
N GLU A 259 -11.04 0.69 -25.52
CA GLU A 259 -12.31 1.42 -25.34
C GLU A 259 -12.32 2.90 -25.73
N ILE A 260 -12.53 3.13 -27.03
CA ILE A 260 -12.90 4.40 -27.67
C ILE A 260 -12.05 5.57 -27.15
N TRP A 261 -10.89 5.70 -27.73
CA TRP A 261 -10.04 6.86 -27.52
C TRP A 261 -10.44 8.01 -28.46
N SER A 262 -10.56 9.24 -27.94
CA SER A 262 -10.65 10.46 -28.76
C SER A 262 -9.35 11.24 -28.69
N GLU A 263 -8.59 11.26 -29.78
CA GLU A 263 -7.35 12.03 -29.89
C GLU A 263 -7.58 13.54 -29.71
N ALA A 264 -8.70 14.06 -30.23
CA ALA A 264 -9.04 15.48 -30.18
C ALA A 264 -9.41 15.96 -28.77
N SER A 265 -10.04 15.10 -27.97
CA SER A 265 -10.52 15.45 -26.62
C SER A 265 -9.66 14.86 -25.49
N GLN A 266 -8.59 14.13 -25.82
CA GLN A 266 -7.76 13.38 -24.85
C GLN A 266 -8.62 12.65 -23.81
N SER A 267 -9.56 11.84 -24.31
CA SER A 267 -10.60 11.22 -23.48
C SER A 267 -10.76 9.75 -23.81
N LEU A 268 -11.05 8.96 -22.78
CA LEU A 268 -11.38 7.55 -22.80
C LEU A 268 -12.76 7.36 -22.17
N TRP A 269 -13.55 6.39 -22.63
CA TRP A 269 -14.85 6.08 -22.03
C TRP A 269 -14.88 4.66 -21.51
N LEU A 270 -15.32 4.50 -20.26
CA LEU A 270 -15.85 3.25 -19.76
C LEU A 270 -17.33 3.19 -20.11
N LEU A 271 -17.76 2.14 -20.79
CA LEU A 271 -19.10 2.06 -21.38
C LEU A 271 -19.98 1.01 -20.72
N ARG A 272 -19.37 0.03 -20.04
CA ARG A 272 -20.08 -1.11 -19.45
C ARG A 272 -19.99 -1.08 -17.93
N GLN A 273 -21.01 -1.64 -17.29
CA GLN A 273 -20.95 -1.88 -15.85
C GLN A 273 -19.80 -2.84 -15.51
N ASN A 274 -19.09 -2.49 -14.44
CA ASN A 274 -17.88 -3.10 -13.92
C ASN A 274 -16.64 -3.01 -14.83
N GLU A 275 -16.72 -2.29 -15.94
CA GLU A 275 -15.55 -2.01 -16.78
C GLU A 275 -14.55 -1.16 -16.02
N SER A 276 -13.28 -1.55 -16.05
CA SER A 276 -12.21 -0.88 -15.33
C SER A 276 -11.02 -0.53 -16.21
N VAL A 277 -10.37 0.57 -15.84
CA VAL A 277 -9.11 1.02 -16.42
C VAL A 277 -8.16 1.42 -15.32
N ARG A 278 -6.90 1.04 -15.49
CA ARG A 278 -5.78 1.52 -14.71
C ARG A 278 -5.13 2.72 -15.39
N LEU A 279 -5.01 3.81 -14.65
CA LEU A 279 -4.24 4.98 -15.03
C LEU A 279 -2.88 4.94 -14.32
N MET A 280 -1.81 5.22 -15.05
CA MET A 280 -0.44 5.26 -14.53
C MET A 280 0.20 6.61 -14.89
N LYS A 281 0.74 7.33 -13.91
CA LYS A 281 1.50 8.57 -14.15
C LYS A 281 2.88 8.20 -14.71
N VAL A 282 3.18 8.58 -15.95
CA VAL A 282 4.43 8.17 -16.64
C VAL A 282 5.41 9.32 -16.91
N GLY A 283 4.97 10.57 -16.71
CA GLY A 283 5.80 11.76 -16.88
C GLY A 283 5.03 13.02 -16.47
N ALA A 284 5.68 14.19 -16.55
CA ALA A 284 5.02 15.47 -16.26
C ALA A 284 3.78 15.66 -17.15
N ASP A 285 2.63 15.94 -16.55
CA ASP A 285 1.31 16.04 -17.21
C ASP A 285 0.99 14.88 -18.17
N LYS A 286 1.58 13.70 -17.94
CA LYS A 286 1.55 12.58 -18.89
C LYS A 286 1.16 11.28 -18.21
N TRP A 287 0.10 10.67 -18.73
CA TRP A 287 -0.51 9.46 -18.18
C TRP A 287 -0.58 8.35 -19.21
N LEU A 288 -0.57 7.10 -18.74
CA LEU A 288 -0.82 5.90 -19.51
C LEU A 288 -2.09 5.23 -18.99
N ALA A 289 -3.04 4.89 -19.86
CA ALA A 289 -4.24 4.15 -19.52
C ALA A 289 -4.17 2.70 -20.05
N ARG A 290 -4.48 1.72 -19.20
CA ARG A 290 -4.47 0.28 -19.52
C ARG A 290 -5.76 -0.37 -19.04
N SER A 291 -6.37 -1.23 -19.86
CA SER A 291 -7.56 -1.99 -19.46
C SER A 291 -7.13 -3.21 -18.67
N GLU A 292 -7.93 -3.56 -17.67
CA GLU A 292 -7.77 -4.79 -16.89
C GLU A 292 -8.73 -5.90 -17.35
N THR A 293 -9.66 -5.62 -18.29
CA THR A 293 -10.71 -6.56 -18.69
C THR A 293 -10.34 -7.40 -19.91
N GLN A 294 -10.70 -8.68 -19.81
CA GLN A 294 -10.43 -9.76 -20.75
C GLN A 294 -11.26 -9.61 -22.04
N GLU A 295 -10.64 -9.85 -23.21
CA GLU A 295 -11.22 -9.86 -24.58
C GLU A 295 -12.35 -10.91 -24.76
N THR A 296 -13.45 -10.77 -24.03
CA THR A 296 -14.63 -11.63 -24.18
C THR A 296 -15.81 -10.83 -24.71
N VAL A 297 -16.48 -11.37 -25.73
CA VAL A 297 -17.69 -10.76 -26.30
C VAL A 297 -18.82 -10.92 -25.28
N ARG A 298 -19.36 -9.81 -24.78
CA ARG A 298 -20.50 -9.81 -23.85
C ARG A 298 -21.74 -10.36 -24.57
N VAL A 299 -22.39 -11.38 -24.01
CA VAL A 299 -23.63 -11.93 -24.57
C VAL A 299 -24.81 -11.47 -23.72
N SER A 300 -25.81 -10.83 -24.33
CA SER A 300 -27.03 -10.37 -23.65
C SER A 300 -28.27 -10.88 -24.38
N THR A 301 -29.26 -11.38 -23.64
CA THR A 301 -30.53 -11.83 -24.23
C THR A 301 -31.59 -10.76 -24.04
N ILE A 302 -32.21 -10.32 -25.14
CA ILE A 302 -33.27 -9.31 -25.16
C ILE A 302 -34.61 -10.01 -25.40
N THR A 303 -35.56 -9.85 -24.49
CA THR A 303 -36.91 -10.45 -24.56
C THR A 303 -37.99 -9.38 -24.34
N GLY A 304 -39.22 -9.66 -24.78
CA GLY A 304 -40.40 -8.88 -24.40
C GLY A 304 -40.52 -7.46 -24.98
N THR A 305 -39.57 -7.00 -25.79
CA THR A 305 -39.65 -5.71 -26.50
C THR A 305 -39.75 -5.89 -28.01
N THR A 306 -40.64 -5.12 -28.64
CA THR A 306 -40.75 -4.99 -30.10
C THR A 306 -40.03 -3.75 -30.62
N ASP A 307 -39.52 -2.89 -29.75
CA ASP A 307 -38.79 -1.67 -30.07
C ASP A 307 -37.53 -1.56 -29.18
N TYR A 308 -36.38 -1.84 -29.77
CA TYR A 308 -35.08 -1.84 -29.10
C TYR A 308 -34.26 -0.66 -29.59
N GLN A 309 -33.83 0.21 -28.67
CA GLN A 309 -32.92 1.30 -29.00
C GLN A 309 -31.48 0.83 -28.80
N VAL A 310 -30.68 0.87 -29.88
CA VAL A 310 -29.24 0.60 -29.80
C VAL A 310 -28.56 1.74 -29.05
N ARG A 311 -27.78 1.40 -28.02
CA ARG A 311 -27.18 2.38 -27.09
C ARG A 311 -25.70 2.08 -26.84
N HIS A 312 -25.00 3.00 -26.17
CA HIS A 312 -23.56 2.86 -25.87
C HIS A 312 -23.23 1.62 -25.04
N PHE A 313 -24.12 1.19 -24.13
CA PHE A 313 -23.87 0.00 -23.31
C PHE A 313 -23.94 -1.33 -24.10
N ASP A 314 -24.38 -1.29 -25.37
CA ASP A 314 -24.36 -2.44 -26.27
C ASP A 314 -23.03 -2.62 -26.98
N ALA A 315 -22.09 -1.68 -26.81
CA ALA A 315 -20.80 -1.68 -27.46
C ALA A 315 -20.03 -3.01 -27.21
N GLY A 316 -19.60 -3.66 -28.29
CA GLY A 316 -18.84 -4.92 -28.24
C GLY A 316 -19.66 -6.14 -27.79
N SER A 317 -20.99 -6.05 -27.78
CA SER A 317 -21.85 -7.13 -27.32
C SER A 317 -22.52 -7.92 -28.45
N LEU A 318 -22.87 -9.17 -28.15
CA LEU A 318 -23.80 -10.02 -28.89
C LEU A 318 -25.18 -9.95 -28.23
N LEU A 319 -26.08 -9.19 -28.84
CA LEU A 319 -27.48 -9.09 -28.45
C LEU A 319 -28.28 -10.23 -29.09
N ARG A 320 -28.66 -11.22 -28.28
CA ARG A 320 -29.53 -12.34 -28.67
C ARG A 320 -30.98 -11.93 -28.48
N ILE A 321 -31.65 -11.57 -29.57
CA ILE A 321 -33.04 -11.09 -29.52
C ILE A 321 -34.00 -12.28 -29.62
N ASP A 322 -34.68 -12.57 -28.50
CA ASP A 322 -35.64 -13.65 -28.32
C ASP A 322 -37.06 -13.09 -28.20
N ASN A 323 -37.67 -12.82 -29.35
CA ASN A 323 -39.06 -12.39 -29.41
C ASN A 323 -39.80 -13.14 -30.52
N ALA A 324 -41.05 -13.51 -30.28
CA ALA A 324 -41.91 -14.13 -31.28
C ALA A 324 -42.43 -13.11 -32.30
N ASN A 325 -42.58 -11.85 -31.90
CA ASN A 325 -43.04 -10.75 -32.75
C ASN A 325 -41.85 -10.01 -33.39
N PRO A 326 -42.01 -9.41 -34.59
CA PRO A 326 -40.97 -8.59 -35.22
C PRO A 326 -40.43 -7.51 -34.28
N VAL A 327 -39.12 -7.29 -34.32
CA VAL A 327 -38.42 -6.32 -33.47
C VAL A 327 -37.80 -5.23 -34.32
N THR A 328 -38.06 -3.98 -33.96
CA THR A 328 -37.41 -2.80 -34.53
C THR A 328 -36.17 -2.48 -33.71
N ALA A 329 -34.99 -2.49 -34.32
CA ALA A 329 -33.74 -2.04 -33.71
C ALA A 329 -33.43 -0.62 -34.20
N ARG A 330 -33.71 0.40 -33.37
CA ARG A 330 -33.55 1.82 -33.73
C ARG A 330 -32.12 2.30 -33.54
N ILE A 331 -31.63 3.03 -34.54
CA ILE A 331 -30.36 3.75 -34.49
C ILE A 331 -30.65 5.24 -34.39
N GLU A 332 -30.38 5.82 -33.22
CA GLU A 332 -30.58 7.26 -32.95
C GLU A 332 -29.33 8.09 -33.32
N PRO A 333 -29.47 9.41 -33.53
CA PRO A 333 -28.33 10.29 -33.80
C PRO A 333 -27.37 10.37 -32.61
N TYR A 334 -26.10 10.63 -32.89
CA TYR A 334 -25.04 10.70 -31.87
C TYR A 334 -25.37 11.67 -30.72
N GLY A 335 -26.01 12.80 -31.03
CA GLY A 335 -26.38 13.79 -30.01
C GLY A 335 -27.46 13.33 -29.02
N LEU A 336 -28.23 12.28 -29.34
CA LEU A 336 -29.28 11.75 -28.47
C LEU A 336 -28.80 10.49 -27.73
N LEU A 337 -28.18 9.56 -28.47
CA LEU A 337 -27.60 8.34 -27.91
C LEU A 337 -26.18 8.21 -28.49
N PRO A 338 -25.17 8.79 -27.83
CA PRO A 338 -23.81 8.78 -28.34
C PRO A 338 -23.26 7.36 -28.29
N VAL A 339 -23.15 6.71 -29.46
CA VAL A 339 -22.38 5.48 -29.63
C VAL A 339 -21.07 5.85 -30.31
N PRO A 340 -19.91 5.54 -29.72
CA PRO A 340 -18.69 6.08 -30.28
C PRO A 340 -18.19 5.34 -31.53
N ILE A 341 -17.40 6.05 -32.34
CA ILE A 341 -16.86 5.57 -33.62
C ILE A 341 -15.92 4.37 -33.38
N GLY A 342 -15.98 3.36 -34.26
CA GLY A 342 -15.27 2.08 -34.14
C GLY A 342 -16.02 1.00 -33.36
N THR A 343 -17.16 1.33 -32.75
CA THR A 343 -17.97 0.35 -32.02
C THR A 343 -18.57 -0.69 -32.96
N VAL A 344 -18.47 -1.96 -32.59
CA VAL A 344 -19.18 -3.07 -33.23
C VAL A 344 -20.24 -3.63 -32.29
N ILE A 345 -21.46 -3.83 -32.77
CA ILE A 345 -22.58 -4.43 -32.03
C ILE A 345 -23.18 -5.54 -32.87
N HIS A 346 -23.27 -6.74 -32.32
CA HIS A 346 -23.86 -7.88 -33.02
C HIS A 346 -25.32 -8.07 -32.56
N LEU A 347 -26.24 -8.19 -33.53
CA LEU A 347 -27.64 -8.54 -33.30
C LEU A 347 -27.87 -9.95 -33.84
N ARG A 348 -28.34 -10.87 -32.99
CA ARG A 348 -28.66 -12.24 -33.37
C ARG A 348 -30.13 -12.52 -33.15
N GLN A 349 -30.82 -12.87 -34.23
CA GLN A 349 -32.20 -13.33 -34.17
C GLN A 349 -32.24 -14.74 -33.59
N ILE A 350 -32.81 -14.91 -32.40
CA ILE A 350 -33.05 -16.24 -31.82
C ILE A 350 -34.54 -16.56 -31.67
N GLY A 351 -35.39 -15.54 -31.56
CA GLY A 351 -36.85 -15.68 -31.62
C GLY A 351 -37.39 -15.66 -33.05
N ALA A 352 -38.67 -16.03 -33.21
CA ALA A 352 -39.34 -16.09 -34.51
C ALA A 352 -39.54 -14.70 -35.18
N GLY A 353 -39.52 -13.63 -34.39
CA GLY A 353 -39.63 -12.26 -34.87
C GLY A 353 -38.39 -11.81 -35.64
N GLN A 354 -38.59 -11.34 -36.87
CA GLN A 354 -37.52 -10.77 -37.69
C GLN A 354 -37.02 -9.45 -37.08
N ILE A 355 -35.70 -9.27 -37.03
CA ILE A 355 -35.08 -8.02 -36.58
C ILE A 355 -35.01 -7.09 -37.78
N THR A 356 -35.52 -5.87 -37.64
CA THR A 356 -35.41 -4.79 -38.63
C THR A 356 -34.62 -3.63 -38.03
N VAL A 357 -33.47 -3.30 -38.60
CA VAL A 357 -32.70 -2.11 -38.24
C VAL A 357 -33.36 -0.89 -38.86
N VAL A 358 -33.61 0.15 -38.06
CA VAL A 358 -34.26 1.39 -38.51
C VAL A 358 -33.41 2.59 -38.11
N PRO A 359 -32.69 3.22 -39.07
CA PRO A 359 -32.02 4.47 -38.80
C PRO A 359 -33.01 5.62 -38.62
N ASN A 360 -32.70 6.55 -37.70
CA ASN A 360 -33.41 7.82 -37.58
C ASN A 360 -32.96 8.80 -38.68
N THR A 361 -33.51 8.62 -39.88
CA THR A 361 -33.16 9.40 -41.07
C THR A 361 -33.56 10.88 -40.96
N SER A 362 -34.59 11.20 -40.18
CA SER A 362 -35.01 12.58 -39.88
C SER A 362 -33.93 13.39 -39.17
N ASN A 363 -32.98 12.71 -38.52
CA ASN A 363 -31.83 13.32 -37.84
C ASN A 363 -30.48 13.01 -38.51
N GLY A 364 -30.50 12.60 -39.78
CA GLY A 364 -29.29 12.41 -40.60
C GLY A 364 -28.53 11.12 -40.32
N VAL A 365 -29.13 10.13 -39.63
CA VAL A 365 -28.51 8.82 -39.45
C VAL A 365 -28.58 8.01 -40.74
N THR A 366 -27.43 7.47 -41.16
CA THR A 366 -27.30 6.60 -42.34
C THR A 366 -26.75 5.24 -41.92
N VAL A 367 -27.33 4.16 -42.47
CA VAL A 367 -26.85 2.78 -42.31
C VAL A 367 -26.61 2.20 -43.70
N ASN A 368 -25.35 1.94 -44.03
CA ASN A 368 -24.91 1.38 -45.31
C ASN A 368 -25.03 -0.14 -45.27
N THR A 369 -25.60 -0.74 -46.32
CA THR A 369 -25.69 -2.20 -46.50
C THR A 369 -25.75 -2.56 -47.98
N SER A 370 -25.28 -3.76 -48.35
CA SER A 370 -25.45 -4.33 -49.69
C SER A 370 -26.84 -4.91 -49.92
N ASP A 371 -27.58 -5.18 -48.84
CA ASP A 371 -28.84 -5.93 -48.85
C ASP A 371 -29.98 -5.14 -48.17
N THR A 372 -30.96 -5.80 -47.56
CA THR A 372 -31.99 -5.13 -46.75
C THR A 372 -31.51 -4.86 -45.32
N LEU A 373 -32.23 -4.00 -44.58
CA LEU A 373 -31.97 -3.73 -43.16
C LEU A 373 -32.57 -4.78 -42.22
N LYS A 374 -32.80 -6.01 -42.70
CA LYS A 374 -33.44 -7.08 -41.93
C LYS A 374 -32.55 -8.30 -41.81
N THR A 375 -32.67 -9.01 -40.69
CA THR A 375 -32.11 -10.36 -40.58
C THR A 375 -32.81 -11.32 -41.54
N ARG A 376 -32.06 -12.27 -42.10
CA ARG A 376 -32.59 -13.24 -43.06
C ARG A 376 -33.61 -14.19 -42.43
N ALA A 377 -33.25 -14.83 -41.31
CA ALA A 377 -34.06 -15.84 -40.65
C ALA A 377 -33.67 -16.02 -39.18
N ILE A 378 -34.38 -16.91 -38.47
CA ILE A 378 -33.99 -17.37 -37.14
C ILE A 378 -32.57 -17.95 -37.19
N GLY A 379 -31.70 -17.50 -36.29
CA GLY A 379 -30.29 -17.87 -36.22
C GLY A 379 -29.34 -16.87 -36.88
N SER A 380 -29.85 -16.00 -37.77
CA SER A 380 -29.05 -14.99 -38.47
C SER A 380 -28.44 -13.98 -37.49
N THR A 381 -27.22 -13.56 -37.81
CA THR A 381 -26.49 -12.53 -37.05
C THR A 381 -26.07 -11.42 -38.01
N ILE A 382 -26.40 -10.18 -37.65
CA ILE A 382 -25.96 -8.96 -38.33
C ILE A 382 -25.12 -8.12 -37.36
N SER A 383 -24.18 -7.35 -37.89
CA SER A 383 -23.26 -6.53 -37.11
C SER A 383 -23.34 -5.08 -37.56
N LEU A 384 -23.58 -4.19 -36.61
CA LEU A 384 -23.55 -2.75 -36.79
C LEU A 384 -22.14 -2.25 -36.44
N ILE A 385 -21.52 -1.52 -37.35
CA ILE A 385 -20.17 -0.95 -37.19
C ILE A 385 -20.29 0.57 -37.28
N LYS A 386 -19.94 1.29 -36.21
CA LYS A 386 -19.97 2.75 -36.20
C LYS A 386 -18.76 3.30 -36.97
N ILE A 387 -18.99 3.98 -38.10
CA ILE A 387 -17.88 4.46 -38.96
C ILE A 387 -17.67 5.98 -38.95
N ASP A 388 -18.70 6.76 -38.61
CA ASP A 388 -18.59 8.22 -38.39
C ASP A 388 -19.67 8.68 -37.38
N THR A 389 -19.86 9.97 -37.16
CA THR A 389 -20.79 10.57 -36.18
C THR A 389 -22.22 10.06 -36.34
N ASN A 390 -22.79 10.12 -37.54
CA ASN A 390 -24.14 9.62 -37.83
C ASN A 390 -24.17 8.51 -38.90
N GLU A 391 -23.03 7.88 -39.17
CA GLU A 391 -22.89 6.83 -40.18
C GLU A 391 -22.53 5.48 -39.56
N TRP A 392 -23.09 4.41 -40.13
CA TRP A 392 -22.89 3.02 -39.72
C TRP A 392 -22.82 2.11 -40.94
N ASP A 393 -22.00 1.06 -40.86
CA ASP A 393 -22.08 -0.07 -41.79
C ASP A 393 -22.85 -1.22 -41.14
N LEU A 394 -23.71 -1.89 -41.90
CA LEU A 394 -24.41 -3.10 -41.51
C LEU A 394 -23.93 -4.27 -42.37
N VAL A 395 -23.41 -5.31 -41.72
CA VAL A 395 -22.87 -6.50 -42.37
C VAL A 395 -23.41 -7.77 -41.73
N GLY A 396 -23.37 -8.90 -42.45
CA GLY A 396 -23.74 -10.21 -41.92
C GLY A 396 -24.87 -10.88 -42.70
N ASP A 397 -25.62 -11.77 -42.04
CA ASP A 397 -26.65 -12.58 -42.68
C ASP A 397 -27.99 -11.85 -42.76
N MET A 398 -28.09 -11.01 -43.80
CA MET A 398 -29.26 -10.17 -44.09
C MET A 398 -30.22 -10.85 -45.07
N GLU A 399 -31.49 -10.45 -45.01
CA GLU A 399 -32.47 -10.78 -46.04
C GLU A 399 -31.99 -10.22 -47.38
N ALA A 400 -31.98 -11.06 -48.41
CA ALA A 400 -31.54 -10.67 -49.75
C ALA A 400 -32.57 -9.73 -50.41
N VAL A 401 -32.07 -8.83 -51.26
CA VAL A 401 -32.88 -7.84 -52.00
C VAL A 401 -33.76 -8.48 -53.06
#